data_AF-T0PTI3-F1
#
_entry.id   AF-T0PTI3-F1
#
_cell.length_a   1.000
_cell.length_b   1.000
_cell.length_c   1.000
_cell.angle_alpha   90.00
_cell.angle_beta   90.00
_cell.angle_gamma   90.00
#
_symmetry.space_group_name_H-M   'P 1'
#
loop_
_entity.id
_entity.type
_entity.pdbx_description
1 polymer ?
#
loop_
_entity_poly.entity_id
_entity_poly.type
_entity_poly.pdbx_seq_one_letter_code
_entity_poly.pdbx_strand_id
1 'polypeptide(L)'
;MKNSGSLIVCLNAGRATAASYAAFLDAKYNDGKLHSRDSPERAALAQLAQAKIEAGPFFALLLNQDPAKKDKLEANLRDSLGELEKIYRDHAADFRADGPYLLGADLSSAEISIVPFLFHFKHVLGHYRDFDVTKGFPLLTAAYEAAIARPAFKRSARDPEYYIHAYATYANP
;
A
#
# COMPACT_ATOMS: atom_id res chain seq x y z
N MET A 1 3.69 28.52 -15.46
CA MET A 1 4.56 27.32 -15.51
C MET A 1 3.79 26.16 -14.93
N LYS A 2 3.50 25.12 -15.73
CA LYS A 2 2.77 23.93 -15.25
C LYS A 2 3.75 23.04 -14.48
N ASN A 3 3.50 22.88 -13.19
CA ASN A 3 4.17 21.91 -12.33
C ASN A 3 3.72 20.49 -12.73
N SER A 4 4.43 19.87 -13.67
CA SER A 4 4.33 18.42 -13.87
C SER A 4 5.18 17.75 -12.80
N GLY A 5 4.57 17.44 -11.66
CA GLY A 5 5.16 16.55 -10.67
C GLY A 5 5.37 15.20 -11.35
N SER A 6 6.60 14.94 -11.76
CA SER A 6 6.94 13.69 -12.43
C SER A 6 6.76 12.56 -11.42
N LEU A 7 5.80 11.69 -11.73
CA LEU A 7 5.77 10.30 -11.28
C LEU A 7 7.18 9.72 -11.37
N ILE A 8 7.58 8.85 -10.44
CA ILE A 8 8.84 8.10 -10.52
C ILE A 8 8.81 7.28 -11.82
N VAL A 9 9.35 7.85 -12.89
CA VAL A 9 9.64 7.22 -14.16
C VAL A 9 11.15 7.21 -14.24
N CYS A 10 11.77 6.11 -13.81
CA CYS A 10 13.17 5.88 -14.14
C CYS A 10 13.23 5.58 -15.64
N LEU A 11 13.77 6.53 -16.41
CA LEU A 11 13.94 6.46 -17.86
C LEU A 11 14.77 5.21 -18.24
N ASN A 12 14.10 4.19 -18.77
CA ASN A 12 14.70 3.24 -19.69
C ASN A 12 13.67 2.89 -20.77
N ALA A 13 14.09 2.96 -22.03
CA ALA A 13 13.25 3.06 -23.21
C ALA A 13 12.07 2.06 -23.27
N GLY A 14 10.87 2.59 -23.55
CA GLY A 14 9.63 1.84 -23.72
C GLY A 14 8.77 1.84 -22.46
N ARG A 15 7.47 2.14 -22.63
CA ARG A 15 6.48 2.36 -21.55
C ARG A 15 6.50 1.25 -20.48
N ALA A 16 7.30 1.43 -19.46
CA ALA A 16 7.30 0.58 -18.28
C ALA A 16 6.63 1.32 -17.12
N THR A 17 5.69 0.63 -16.48
CA THR A 17 5.04 1.08 -15.24
C THR A 17 5.98 0.88 -14.06
N ALA A 18 5.79 1.62 -12.95
CA ALA A 18 6.58 1.42 -11.73
C ALA A 18 6.61 -0.05 -11.26
N ALA A 19 5.49 -0.77 -11.41
CA ALA A 19 5.40 -2.20 -11.12
C ALA A 19 6.32 -3.05 -12.02
N SER A 20 6.34 -2.78 -13.32
CA SER A 20 7.23 -3.51 -14.25
C SER A 20 8.71 -3.24 -13.98
N TYR A 21 9.06 -2.02 -13.52
CA TYR A 21 10.42 -1.71 -13.08
C TYR A 21 10.78 -2.40 -11.77
N ALA A 22 9.88 -2.44 -10.78
CA ALA A 22 10.13 -3.16 -9.53
C ALA A 22 10.40 -4.65 -9.78
N ALA A 23 9.60 -5.28 -10.65
CA ALA A 23 9.81 -6.66 -11.06
C ALA A 23 11.15 -6.84 -11.81
N PHE A 24 11.50 -5.91 -12.69
CA PHE A 24 12.79 -5.93 -13.38
C PHE A 24 13.98 -5.81 -12.41
N LEU A 25 13.93 -4.85 -11.48
CA LEU A 25 15.00 -4.65 -10.49
C LEU A 25 15.15 -5.87 -9.59
N ASP A 26 14.04 -6.46 -9.15
CA ASP A 26 14.05 -7.67 -8.34
C ASP A 26 14.61 -8.86 -9.13
N ALA A 27 14.21 -9.05 -10.39
CA ALA A 27 14.74 -10.11 -11.25
C ALA A 27 16.24 -9.94 -11.52
N LYS A 28 16.71 -8.70 -11.70
CA LYS A 28 18.10 -8.40 -12.05
C LYS A 28 19.04 -8.45 -10.85
N TYR A 29 18.60 -8.01 -9.67
CA TYR A 29 19.49 -7.79 -8.52
C TYR A 29 19.16 -8.66 -7.31
N ASN A 30 18.04 -9.39 -7.33
CA ASN A 30 17.58 -10.19 -6.19
C ASN A 30 16.91 -11.51 -6.64
N ASP A 31 17.28 -11.99 -7.83
CA ASP A 31 16.80 -13.24 -8.43
C ASP A 31 15.27 -13.40 -8.47
N GLY A 32 14.51 -12.29 -8.44
CA GLY A 32 13.06 -12.32 -8.46
C GLY A 32 12.41 -12.80 -7.15
N LYS A 33 13.15 -12.80 -6.03
CA LYS A 33 12.64 -13.32 -4.74
C LYS A 33 11.47 -12.51 -4.19
N LEU A 34 11.46 -11.18 -4.34
CA LEU A 34 10.36 -10.35 -3.83
C LEU A 34 9.07 -10.59 -4.62
N HIS A 35 9.16 -10.86 -5.92
CA HIS A 35 8.02 -11.21 -6.76
C HIS A 35 7.73 -12.71 -6.77
N SER A 36 8.43 -13.51 -5.96
CA SER A 36 8.28 -14.96 -5.89
C SER A 36 8.35 -15.62 -7.28
N ARG A 37 9.33 -15.21 -8.11
CA ARG A 37 9.46 -15.65 -9.52
C ARG A 37 9.37 -17.17 -9.69
N ASP A 38 9.98 -17.91 -8.76
CA ASP A 38 10.11 -19.36 -8.86
C ASP A 38 8.92 -20.11 -8.18
N SER A 39 7.92 -19.38 -7.66
CA SER A 39 6.70 -19.93 -7.07
C SER A 39 5.47 -19.17 -7.59
N PRO A 40 4.82 -19.66 -8.67
CA PRO A 40 3.66 -19.01 -9.26
C PRO A 40 2.50 -18.78 -8.28
N GLU A 41 2.28 -19.69 -7.34
CA GLU A 41 1.23 -19.56 -6.33
C GLU A 41 1.49 -18.39 -5.38
N ARG A 42 2.71 -18.28 -4.84
CA ARG A 42 3.12 -17.16 -3.99
C ARG A 42 3.08 -15.84 -4.76
N ALA A 43 3.51 -15.85 -6.02
CA ALA A 43 3.45 -14.68 -6.89
C ALA A 43 2.00 -14.25 -7.18
N ALA A 44 1.10 -15.20 -7.41
CA ALA A 44 -0.32 -14.93 -7.65
C ALA A 44 -1.02 -14.39 -6.40
N LEU A 45 -0.71 -14.94 -5.22
CA LEU A 45 -1.22 -14.44 -3.94
C LEU A 45 -0.77 -12.99 -3.69
N ALA A 46 0.52 -12.69 -3.93
CA ALA A 46 1.03 -11.34 -3.80
C ALA A 46 0.37 -10.36 -4.79
N GLN A 47 0.10 -10.80 -6.03
CA GLN A 47 -0.61 -9.98 -7.03
C GLN A 47 -2.07 -9.76 -6.67
N LEU A 48 -2.75 -10.78 -6.12
CA LEU A 48 -4.13 -10.68 -5.65
C LEU A 48 -4.25 -9.61 -4.56
N ALA A 49 -3.35 -9.62 -3.57
CA ALA A 49 -3.32 -8.60 -2.51
C ALA A 49 -3.05 -7.19 -3.07
N GLN A 50 -2.13 -7.06 -4.03
CA GLN A 50 -1.83 -5.77 -4.67
C GLN A 50 -3.02 -5.21 -5.44
N ALA A 51 -3.68 -6.06 -6.23
CA ALA A 51 -4.83 -5.68 -7.03
C ALA A 51 -6.03 -5.25 -6.17
N LYS A 52 -6.10 -5.71 -4.90
CA LYS A 52 -7.16 -5.33 -3.98
C LYS A 52 -7.04 -3.89 -3.46
N ILE A 53 -5.84 -3.31 -3.47
CA ILE A 53 -5.66 -1.89 -3.10
C ILE A 53 -6.09 -1.00 -4.26
N GLU A 54 -7.30 -0.46 -4.12
CA GLU A 54 -7.84 0.55 -5.02
C GLU A 54 -7.66 1.94 -4.42
N ALA A 55 -7.08 2.87 -5.18
CA ALA A 55 -6.88 4.24 -4.69
C ALA A 55 -8.19 5.02 -4.53
N GLY A 56 -9.24 4.64 -5.27
CA GLY A 56 -10.53 5.35 -5.34
C GLY A 56 -11.15 5.65 -3.98
N PRO A 57 -11.42 4.64 -3.12
CA PRO A 57 -11.98 4.85 -1.78
C PRO A 57 -11.18 5.80 -0.89
N PHE A 58 -9.84 5.74 -0.95
CA PHE A 58 -8.96 6.63 -0.16
C PHE A 58 -9.10 8.09 -0.61
N PHE A 59 -9.06 8.34 -1.91
CA PHE A 59 -9.24 9.68 -2.46
C PHE A 59 -10.68 10.18 -2.30
N ALA A 60 -11.68 9.30 -2.38
CA ALA A 60 -13.07 9.68 -2.17
C ALA A 60 -13.28 10.23 -0.75
N LEU A 61 -12.73 9.57 0.27
CA LEU A 61 -12.78 10.09 1.65
C LEU A 61 -11.93 11.35 1.81
N LEU A 62 -10.74 11.39 1.21
CA LEU A 62 -9.85 12.56 1.28
C LEU A 62 -10.48 13.80 0.65
N LEU A 63 -11.14 13.69 -0.50
CA LEU A 63 -11.74 14.80 -1.22
C LEU A 63 -13.07 15.28 -0.60
N ASN A 64 -13.65 14.50 0.32
CA ASN A 64 -14.98 14.76 0.85
C ASN A 64 -15.05 16.06 1.68
N GLN A 65 -15.93 16.98 1.26
CA GLN A 65 -16.28 18.21 2.00
C GLN A 65 -17.69 18.14 2.60
N ASP A 66 -18.43 17.06 2.34
CA ASP A 66 -19.83 16.90 2.71
C ASP A 66 -19.96 16.00 3.94
N PRO A 67 -20.30 16.54 5.14
CA PRO A 67 -20.42 15.75 6.35
C PRO A 67 -21.43 14.61 6.22
N ALA A 68 -22.49 14.78 5.42
CA ALA A 68 -23.52 13.76 5.23
C ALA A 68 -23.01 12.51 4.48
N LYS A 69 -21.90 12.62 3.75
CA LYS A 69 -21.27 11.50 3.03
C LYS A 69 -20.18 10.80 3.83
N LYS A 70 -19.72 11.39 4.93
CA LYS A 70 -18.55 10.91 5.69
C LYS A 70 -18.69 9.43 6.06
N ASP A 71 -19.76 9.07 6.74
CA ASP A 71 -19.96 7.70 7.25
C ASP A 71 -19.99 6.66 6.14
N LYS A 72 -20.65 6.98 5.01
CA LYS A 72 -20.69 6.11 3.84
C LYS A 72 -19.31 5.93 3.20
N LEU A 73 -18.53 7.00 3.09
CA LEU A 73 -17.20 6.94 2.50
C LEU A 73 -16.20 6.21 3.40
N GLU A 74 -16.30 6.40 4.72
CA GLU A 74 -15.54 5.60 5.68
C GLU A 74 -15.91 4.12 5.61
N ALA A 75 -17.20 3.79 5.53
CA ALA A 75 -17.67 2.41 5.39
C ALA A 75 -17.11 1.78 4.12
N ASN A 76 -17.21 2.46 2.97
CA ASN A 76 -16.63 1.97 1.71
C ASN A 76 -15.12 1.70 1.82
N LEU A 77 -14.37 2.61 2.45
CA LEU A 77 -12.93 2.41 2.63
C LEU A 77 -12.63 1.25 3.59
N ARG A 78 -13.41 1.11 4.67
CA ARG A 78 -13.32 -0.04 5.59
C ARG A 78 -13.64 -1.35 4.89
N ASP A 79 -14.63 -1.39 4.01
CA ASP A 79 -14.97 -2.57 3.23
C ASP A 79 -13.81 -2.96 2.30
N SER A 80 -13.21 -2.00 1.58
CA SER A 80 -12.04 -2.25 0.75
C SER A 80 -10.85 -2.81 1.54
N LEU A 81 -10.55 -2.23 2.70
CA LEU A 81 -9.49 -2.72 3.61
C LEU A 81 -9.85 -4.08 4.21
N GLY A 82 -11.13 -4.30 4.52
CA GLY A 82 -11.66 -5.57 5.01
C GLY A 82 -11.45 -6.70 4.01
N GLU A 83 -11.70 -6.46 2.71
CA GLU A 83 -11.41 -7.43 1.65
C GLU A 83 -9.91 -7.75 1.54
N LEU A 84 -9.02 -6.77 1.74
CA LEU A 84 -7.59 -7.05 1.82
C LEU A 84 -7.24 -7.89 3.06
N GLU A 85 -7.80 -7.56 4.21
CA GLU A 85 -7.66 -8.36 5.45
C GLU A 85 -8.14 -9.80 5.23
N LYS A 86 -9.22 -10.02 4.44
CA LYS A 86 -9.66 -11.37 4.07
C LYS A 86 -8.62 -12.12 3.24
N ILE A 87 -7.90 -11.45 2.34
CA ILE A 87 -6.80 -12.08 1.60
C ILE A 87 -5.70 -12.52 2.57
N TYR A 88 -5.33 -11.67 3.52
CA TYR A 88 -4.34 -12.03 4.55
C TYR A 88 -4.79 -13.17 5.45
N ARG A 89 -6.09 -13.30 5.73
CA ARG A 89 -6.62 -14.32 6.63
C ARG A 89 -6.87 -15.65 5.92
N ASP A 90 -7.59 -15.60 4.81
CA ASP A 90 -8.21 -16.77 4.20
C ASP A 90 -7.32 -17.34 3.08
N HIS A 91 -6.75 -16.47 2.24
CA HIS A 91 -5.91 -16.90 1.11
C HIS A 91 -4.44 -17.13 1.51
N ALA A 92 -3.98 -16.50 2.59
CA ALA A 92 -2.64 -16.65 3.14
C ALA A 92 -2.60 -17.47 4.44
N ALA A 93 -3.64 -18.26 4.70
CA ALA A 93 -3.82 -19.03 5.93
C ALA A 93 -2.58 -19.89 6.27
N ASP A 94 -2.03 -20.59 5.28
CA ASP A 94 -0.89 -21.49 5.43
C ASP A 94 0.40 -20.77 5.85
N PHE A 95 0.51 -19.46 5.60
CA PHE A 95 1.68 -18.66 5.94
C PHE A 95 1.53 -17.92 7.29
N ARG A 96 0.39 -18.02 7.97
CA ARG A 96 0.11 -17.22 9.20
C ARG A 96 1.00 -17.58 10.37
N ALA A 97 1.36 -18.85 10.51
CA ALA A 97 2.21 -19.29 11.61
C ALA A 97 3.65 -18.77 11.48
N ASP A 98 4.09 -18.45 10.25
CA ASP A 98 5.49 -18.19 9.94
C ASP A 98 5.87 -16.71 10.06
N GLY A 99 4.90 -15.80 10.03
CA GLY A 99 5.18 -14.38 10.22
C GLY A 99 4.07 -13.42 9.77
N PRO A 100 4.32 -12.11 9.92
CA PRO A 100 3.28 -11.09 9.78
C PRO A 100 3.00 -10.67 8.33
N TYR A 101 3.90 -10.92 7.38
CA TYR A 101 3.70 -10.54 5.98
C TYR A 101 2.76 -11.50 5.28
N LEU A 102 2.23 -11.13 4.11
CA LEU A 102 1.34 -11.99 3.33
C LEU A 102 1.91 -13.40 3.08
N LEU A 103 3.23 -13.50 2.88
CA LEU A 103 3.93 -14.78 2.69
C LEU A 103 4.71 -15.23 3.94
N GLY A 104 4.18 -14.90 5.12
CA GLY A 104 4.71 -15.32 6.42
C GLY A 104 5.90 -14.46 6.86
N ALA A 105 7.06 -15.08 7.05
CA ALA A 105 8.29 -14.36 7.38
C ALA A 105 8.85 -13.53 6.21
N ASP A 106 8.45 -13.86 4.98
CA ASP A 106 9.04 -13.30 3.77
C ASP A 106 8.30 -12.03 3.32
N LEU A 107 9.06 -10.92 3.26
CA LEU A 107 8.59 -9.70 2.60
C LEU A 107 8.46 -9.94 1.10
N SER A 108 7.34 -9.53 0.52
CA SER A 108 7.05 -9.74 -0.90
C SER A 108 6.71 -8.44 -1.63
N SER A 109 6.44 -8.56 -2.94
CA SER A 109 5.90 -7.48 -3.76
C SER A 109 4.56 -6.95 -3.22
N ALA A 110 3.82 -7.75 -2.43
CA ALA A 110 2.60 -7.28 -1.77
C ALA A 110 2.89 -6.13 -0.80
N GLU A 111 3.73 -6.34 0.21
CA GLU A 111 4.05 -5.31 1.19
C GLU A 111 4.79 -4.13 0.56
N ILE A 112 5.68 -4.39 -0.41
CA ILE A 112 6.42 -3.33 -1.11
C ILE A 112 5.47 -2.37 -1.83
N SER A 113 4.36 -2.86 -2.37
CA SER A 113 3.35 -2.05 -3.05
C SER A 113 2.33 -1.43 -2.07
N ILE A 114 1.87 -2.21 -1.09
CA ILE A 114 0.75 -1.85 -0.21
C ILE A 114 1.20 -0.93 0.93
N VAL A 115 2.30 -1.26 1.61
CA VAL A 115 2.68 -0.59 2.87
C VAL A 115 3.05 0.88 2.65
N PRO A 116 3.83 1.29 1.63
CA PRO A 116 4.09 2.71 1.39
C PRO A 116 2.80 3.49 1.15
N PHE A 117 1.85 2.91 0.41
CA PHE A 117 0.55 3.53 0.16
C PHE A 117 -0.25 3.72 1.45
N LEU A 118 -0.37 2.67 2.27
CA LEU A 118 -1.04 2.76 3.57
C LEU A 118 -0.33 3.72 4.52
N PHE A 119 1.01 3.78 4.49
CA PHE A 119 1.79 4.71 5.31
C PHE A 119 1.44 6.17 4.99
N HIS A 120 1.38 6.52 3.71
CA HIS A 120 0.97 7.87 3.30
C HIS A 120 -0.45 8.17 3.81
N PHE A 121 -1.41 7.28 3.53
CA PHE A 121 -2.81 7.52 3.85
C PHE A 121 -3.15 7.39 5.34
N LYS A 122 -2.36 6.68 6.15
CA LYS A 122 -2.49 6.69 7.62
C LYS A 122 -2.28 8.10 8.16
N HIS A 123 -1.24 8.79 7.70
CA HIS A 123 -0.95 10.16 8.13
C HIS A 123 -1.89 11.17 7.49
N VAL A 124 -2.17 11.04 6.19
CA VAL A 124 -3.03 11.99 5.45
C VAL A 124 -4.49 11.91 5.94
N LEU A 125 -5.10 10.72 6.01
CA LEU A 125 -6.49 10.60 6.47
C LEU A 125 -6.62 10.78 7.97
N GLY A 126 -5.61 10.40 8.76
CA GLY A 126 -5.56 10.71 10.18
C GLY A 126 -5.60 12.22 10.43
N HIS A 127 -4.80 13.00 9.68
CA HIS A 127 -4.77 14.45 9.82
C HIS A 127 -6.05 15.14 9.32
N TYR A 128 -6.50 14.83 8.10
CA TYR A 128 -7.58 15.59 7.47
C TYR A 128 -8.99 15.06 7.76
N ARG A 129 -9.14 13.78 8.13
CA ARG A 129 -10.45 13.12 8.22
C ARG A 129 -10.69 12.36 9.52
N ASP A 130 -9.71 12.34 10.44
CA ASP A 130 -9.75 11.55 11.68
C ASP A 130 -10.02 10.06 11.41
N PHE A 131 -9.39 9.52 10.37
CA PHE A 131 -9.55 8.13 9.95
C PHE A 131 -8.22 7.38 9.97
N ASP A 132 -8.17 6.27 10.71
CA ASP A 132 -7.00 5.38 10.77
C ASP A 132 -7.23 4.14 9.90
N VAL A 133 -6.43 4.02 8.83
CA VAL A 133 -6.47 2.91 7.86
C VAL A 133 -6.06 1.55 8.43
N THR A 134 -5.46 1.50 9.63
CA THR A 134 -5.04 0.25 10.29
C THR A 134 -6.07 -0.24 11.32
N LYS A 135 -6.95 0.64 11.79
CA LYS A 135 -7.87 0.31 12.89
C LYS A 135 -8.89 -0.75 12.47
N GLY A 136 -8.90 -1.87 13.19
CA GLY A 136 -9.84 -2.98 12.98
C GLY A 136 -9.35 -4.08 12.04
N PHE A 137 -8.12 -3.97 11.52
CA PHE A 137 -7.52 -4.93 10.58
C PHE A 137 -6.22 -5.50 11.16
N PRO A 138 -6.29 -6.48 12.09
CA PRO A 138 -5.13 -6.91 12.87
C PRO A 138 -4.01 -7.53 12.02
N LEU A 139 -4.32 -8.32 10.99
CA LEU A 139 -3.29 -8.94 10.15
C LEU A 139 -2.59 -7.90 9.28
N LEU A 140 -3.37 -7.00 8.67
CA LEU A 140 -2.84 -5.89 7.89
C LEU A 140 -2.01 -4.94 8.76
N THR A 141 -2.44 -4.70 9.99
CA THR A 141 -1.70 -3.88 10.97
C THR A 141 -0.36 -4.54 11.32
N ALA A 142 -0.36 -5.84 11.59
CA ALA A 142 0.87 -6.57 11.88
C ALA A 142 1.87 -6.52 10.70
N ALA A 143 1.38 -6.71 9.47
CA ALA A 143 2.19 -6.59 8.26
C ALA A 143 2.75 -5.17 8.08
N TYR A 144 1.91 -4.15 8.29
CA TYR A 144 2.29 -2.74 8.24
C TYR A 144 3.39 -2.41 9.25
N GLU A 145 3.17 -2.71 10.54
CA GLU A 145 4.12 -2.48 11.63
C GLU A 145 5.47 -3.16 11.37
N ALA A 146 5.43 -4.43 10.96
CA ALA A 146 6.64 -5.19 10.62
C ALA A 146 7.41 -4.56 9.44
N ALA A 147 6.70 -4.10 8.41
CA ALA A 147 7.31 -3.50 7.23
C ALA A 147 7.91 -2.12 7.52
N ILE A 148 7.22 -1.25 8.27
CA ILE A 148 7.74 0.08 8.61
C ILE A 148 8.92 0.03 9.61
N ALA A 149 9.01 -1.04 10.39
CA ALA A 149 10.13 -1.25 11.30
C ALA A 149 11.47 -1.52 10.57
N ARG A 150 11.41 -1.98 9.31
CA ARG A 150 12.59 -2.36 8.52
C ARG A 150 13.51 -1.15 8.27
N PRO A 151 14.84 -1.32 8.37
CA PRO A 151 15.79 -0.24 8.05
C PRO A 151 15.63 0.32 6.64
N ALA A 152 15.27 -0.53 5.66
CA ALA A 152 15.04 -0.09 4.29
C ALA A 152 13.88 0.91 4.19
N PHE A 153 12.76 0.63 4.87
CA PHE A 153 11.59 1.51 4.88
C PHE A 153 11.91 2.84 5.54
N LYS A 154 12.55 2.81 6.72
CA LYS A 154 12.95 4.01 7.46
C LYS A 154 13.88 4.93 6.65
N ARG A 155 14.75 4.37 5.80
CA ARG A 155 15.63 5.16 4.93
C ARG A 155 14.92 5.78 3.72
N SER A 156 13.80 5.18 3.27
CA SER A 156 13.07 5.64 2.09
C SER A 156 11.87 6.53 2.41
N ALA A 157 11.30 6.38 3.61
CA ALA A 157 10.15 7.17 4.04
C ALA A 157 10.56 8.63 4.29
N ARG A 158 9.63 9.55 4.04
CA ARG A 158 9.71 10.94 4.48
C ARG A 158 9.01 11.11 5.82
N ASP A 159 9.21 12.25 6.47
CA ASP A 159 8.44 12.63 7.65
C ASP A 159 6.94 12.75 7.32
N PRO A 160 6.02 12.40 8.24
CA PRO A 160 4.58 12.49 8.04
C PRO A 160 4.10 13.83 7.47
N GLU A 161 4.70 14.93 7.92
CA GLU A 161 4.39 16.30 7.49
C GLU A 161 4.58 16.48 5.98
N TYR A 162 5.58 15.82 5.38
CA TYR A 162 5.81 15.86 3.93
C TYR A 162 4.58 15.38 3.17
N TYR A 163 3.97 14.28 3.61
CA TYR A 163 2.78 13.72 2.96
C TYR A 163 1.53 14.56 3.25
N ILE A 164 1.36 15.03 4.48
CA ILE A 164 0.23 15.91 4.84
C ILE A 164 0.24 17.17 3.96
N HIS A 165 1.40 17.80 3.77
CA HIS A 165 1.53 18.97 2.90
C HIS A 165 1.31 18.63 1.42
N ALA A 166 1.87 17.52 0.93
CA ALA A 166 1.71 17.11 -0.46
C ALA A 166 0.23 16.86 -0.85
N TYR A 167 -0.61 16.47 0.11
CA TYR A 167 -2.02 16.18 -0.14
C TYR A 167 -2.98 17.32 0.23
N ALA A 168 -2.47 18.47 0.69
CA ALA A 168 -3.29 19.58 1.18
C ALA A 168 -4.31 20.10 0.16
N THR A 169 -3.94 20.17 -1.13
CA THR A 169 -4.83 20.63 -2.21
C THR A 169 -5.95 19.64 -2.53
N TYR A 170 -5.77 18.36 -2.21
CA TYR A 170 -6.83 17.35 -2.37
C TYR A 170 -7.74 17.32 -1.14
N ALA A 171 -7.18 17.55 0.04
CA ALA A 171 -7.96 17.58 1.28
C ALA A 171 -8.85 18.83 1.39
N ASN A 172 -8.44 19.94 0.78
CA ASN A 172 -9.15 21.22 0.78
C ASN A 172 -9.32 21.72 -0.68
N PRO A 173 -10.08 21.00 -1.52
CA PRO A 173 -10.28 21.32 -2.92
C PRO A 173 -11.22 22.51 -3.14
#